data_AF-A0A250ISH5-F1
#
_entry.id   AF-A0A250ISH5-F1
#
_cell.length_a   1.000
_cell.length_b   1.000
_cell.length_c   1.000
_cell.angle_alpha   90.00
_cell.angle_beta   90.00
_cell.angle_gamma   90.00
#
_symmetry.space_group_name_H-M   'P 1'
#
loop_
_entity.id
_entity.type
_entity.pdbx_description
1 polymer ?
#
loop_
_entity_poly.entity_id
_entity_poly.type
_entity_poly.pdbx_seq_one_letter_code
_entity_poly.pdbx_strand_id
1 'polypeptide(L)'
;MATTKSPLRQLASELLALPLGLWMGLGAAAWTLSGCLIPQDEAFLSELPIPRNRPPRIVEKQVQPSERIIRGYGSDFCSMEFSVIVEDPDVGNTLTANWFVDYDPNQPRGADRVVRLDPKDDNVVRDERAYFQPNFNSAVFDRLNTPGDHIVEVLVADSALVGRDPQPTVIKLPNGQDFADPGYTVSYVWFVRTEAGRECL
;
A
#
# COMPACT_ATOMS: atom_id res chain seq x y z
N MET A 1 -55.40 -69.12 -52.36
CA MET A 1 -54.67 -69.46 -51.13
C MET A 1 -53.93 -68.20 -50.66
N ALA A 2 -53.96 -67.97 -49.35
CA ALA A 2 -53.86 -66.65 -48.73
C ALA A 2 -52.49 -65.96 -48.80
N THR A 3 -52.58 -64.63 -48.77
CA THR A 3 -51.56 -63.61 -48.57
C THR A 3 -50.85 -63.68 -47.22
N THR A 4 -49.56 -63.33 -47.18
CA THR A 4 -48.95 -62.63 -46.04
C THR A 4 -47.92 -61.62 -46.52
N LYS A 5 -48.23 -60.32 -46.33
CA LYS A 5 -47.34 -59.17 -46.51
C LYS A 5 -46.56 -58.95 -45.20
N SER A 6 -45.31 -58.50 -45.32
CA SER A 6 -44.34 -58.41 -44.23
C SER A 6 -44.63 -57.27 -43.22
N PRO A 7 -44.20 -57.42 -41.95
CA PRO A 7 -44.63 -56.60 -40.80
C PRO A 7 -43.95 -55.22 -40.69
N LEU A 8 -43.07 -54.83 -41.61
CA LEU A 8 -42.31 -53.58 -41.51
C LEU A 8 -43.09 -52.32 -41.91
N ARG A 9 -44.27 -52.46 -42.53
CA ARG A 9 -45.11 -51.31 -42.93
C ARG A 9 -46.09 -50.84 -41.87
N GLN A 10 -46.26 -51.56 -40.76
CA GLN A 10 -47.23 -51.19 -39.72
C GLN A 10 -46.70 -50.20 -38.69
N LEU A 11 -45.39 -50.10 -38.47
CA LEU A 11 -44.82 -49.18 -37.47
C LEU A 11 -44.76 -47.70 -37.91
N ALA A 12 -44.76 -47.43 -39.21
CA ALA A 12 -44.70 -46.05 -39.72
C ALA A 12 -46.06 -45.32 -39.72
N SER A 13 -47.17 -46.05 -39.48
CA SER A 13 -48.52 -45.49 -39.56
C SER A 13 -49.04 -44.96 -38.21
N GLU A 14 -48.43 -45.32 -37.09
CA GLU A 14 -48.94 -44.93 -35.76
C GLU A 14 -48.29 -43.69 -35.16
N LEU A 15 -47.17 -43.20 -35.72
CA LEU A 15 -46.52 -41.95 -35.26
C LEU A 15 -47.18 -40.66 -35.82
N LEU A 16 -48.14 -40.77 -36.73
CA LEU A 16 -48.84 -39.64 -37.34
C LEU A 16 -50.23 -39.37 -36.75
N ALA A 17 -50.66 -40.15 -35.75
CA ALA A 17 -51.97 -39.99 -35.09
C ALA A 17 -51.87 -39.21 -33.76
N LEU A 18 -50.88 -38.32 -33.62
CA LEU A 18 -50.86 -37.36 -32.52
C LEU A 18 -51.73 -36.15 -32.90
N PRO A 19 -52.67 -35.72 -32.03
CA PRO A 19 -53.59 -34.65 -32.35
C PRO A 19 -52.82 -33.35 -32.63
N LEU A 20 -53.16 -32.71 -33.76
CA LEU A 20 -52.62 -31.43 -34.26
C LEU A 20 -52.62 -30.28 -33.23
N GLY A 21 -53.29 -30.43 -32.08
CA GLY A 21 -53.32 -29.45 -30.99
C GLY A 21 -52.04 -29.39 -30.14
N LEU A 22 -51.20 -30.44 -30.12
CA LEU A 22 -50.00 -30.45 -29.26
C LEU A 22 -48.83 -29.65 -29.86
N TRP A 23 -48.76 -29.52 -31.18
CA TRP A 23 -47.67 -28.81 -31.86
C TRP A 23 -47.86 -27.28 -31.87
N MET A 24 -49.09 -26.77 -31.76
CA MET A 24 -49.32 -25.33 -31.56
C MET A 24 -48.97 -24.86 -30.15
N GLY A 25 -48.97 -25.75 -29.15
CA GLY A 25 -48.60 -25.41 -27.77
C GLY A 25 -47.10 -25.17 -27.57
N LEU A 26 -46.23 -25.84 -28.33
CA LEU A 26 -44.78 -25.71 -28.22
C LEU A 26 -44.20 -24.49 -28.96
N GLY A 27 -44.87 -23.99 -30.00
CA GLY A 27 -44.44 -22.77 -30.71
C GLY A 27 -44.69 -21.48 -29.93
N ALA A 28 -45.73 -21.43 -29.10
CA ALA A 28 -46.09 -20.25 -28.31
C ALA A 28 -45.17 -20.01 -27.10
N ALA A 29 -44.51 -21.06 -26.59
CA ALA A 29 -43.57 -20.94 -25.46
C ALA A 29 -42.19 -20.39 -25.86
N ALA A 30 -41.81 -20.45 -27.14
CA ALA A 30 -40.54 -19.91 -27.61
C ALA A 30 -40.56 -18.38 -27.80
N TRP A 31 -41.74 -17.78 -27.98
CA TRP A 31 -41.90 -16.32 -28.18
C TRP A 31 -42.23 -15.56 -26.89
N THR A 32 -42.54 -16.25 -25.79
CA THR A 32 -42.75 -15.62 -24.47
C THR A 32 -41.48 -15.54 -23.64
N LEU A 33 -40.37 -16.13 -24.09
CA LEU A 33 -39.04 -16.04 -23.45
C LEU A 33 -38.16 -14.90 -24.02
N SER A 34 -38.68 -14.08 -24.94
CA SER A 34 -37.95 -12.91 -25.48
C SER A 34 -38.16 -11.61 -24.68
N GLY A 35 -38.82 -11.66 -23.53
CA GLY A 35 -38.80 -10.61 -22.52
C GLY A 35 -38.20 -11.19 -21.23
N CYS A 36 -37.05 -10.79 -20.71
CA CYS A 36 -36.34 -9.54 -20.83
C CYS A 36 -34.85 -9.82 -21.09
N LEU A 37 -34.36 -9.49 -22.30
CA LEU A 37 -33.03 -8.89 -22.35
C LEU A 37 -33.20 -7.54 -21.66
N ILE A 38 -33.01 -7.51 -20.34
CA ILE A 38 -32.77 -6.27 -19.63
C ILE A 38 -31.56 -5.68 -20.35
N PRO A 39 -31.68 -4.55 -21.08
CA PRO A 39 -30.48 -3.80 -21.38
C PRO A 39 -29.85 -3.58 -20.01
N GLN A 40 -28.64 -4.12 -19.80
CA GLN A 40 -27.82 -3.66 -18.69
C GLN A 40 -27.65 -2.18 -18.99
N ASP A 41 -28.57 -1.38 -18.46
CA ASP A 41 -28.46 0.06 -18.50
C ASP A 41 -27.04 0.32 -18.03
N GLU A 42 -26.27 1.07 -18.81
CA GLU A 42 -25.02 1.71 -18.38
C GLU A 42 -25.30 2.75 -17.27
N ALA A 43 -26.39 2.56 -16.51
CA ALA A 43 -26.81 3.30 -15.36
C ALA A 43 -25.78 3.08 -14.27
N PHE A 44 -24.82 4.00 -14.26
CA PHE A 44 -23.99 4.31 -13.12
C PHE A 44 -23.17 3.11 -12.65
N LEU A 45 -22.10 2.81 -13.39
CA LEU A 45 -20.84 2.68 -12.67
C LEU A 45 -20.66 4.01 -11.93
N SER A 46 -21.14 4.03 -10.68
CA SER A 46 -20.84 5.08 -9.73
C SER A 46 -19.34 5.34 -9.85
N GLU A 47 -18.96 6.62 -9.96
CA GLU A 47 -17.57 7.05 -9.96
C GLU A 47 -16.83 6.19 -8.93
N LEU A 48 -15.83 5.42 -9.39
CA LEU A 48 -15.05 4.58 -8.50
C LEU A 48 -14.59 5.47 -7.34
N PRO A 49 -14.79 5.04 -6.08
CA PRO A 49 -14.37 5.85 -4.96
C PRO A 49 -12.91 6.23 -5.16
N ILE A 50 -12.62 7.53 -5.13
CA ILE A 50 -11.28 8.05 -5.32
C ILE A 50 -10.38 7.33 -4.32
N PRO A 51 -9.30 6.64 -4.77
CA PRO A 51 -8.36 6.00 -3.88
C PRO A 51 -7.88 7.05 -2.89
N ARG A 52 -8.17 6.85 -1.60
CA ARG A 52 -7.65 7.71 -0.54
C ARG A 52 -6.22 7.30 -0.26
N ASN A 53 -5.37 8.27 0.04
CA ASN A 53 -4.04 8.00 0.55
C ASN A 53 -4.11 7.11 1.81
N ARG A 54 -3.13 6.23 1.95
CA ARG A 54 -3.02 5.22 3.00
C ARG A 54 -1.71 5.42 3.73
N PRO A 55 -1.66 5.11 5.03
CA PRO A 55 -0.47 5.36 5.82
C PRO A 55 0.70 4.45 5.40
N PRO A 56 1.92 4.98 5.29
CA PRO A 56 3.11 4.18 5.15
C PRO A 56 3.39 3.41 6.46
N ARG A 57 4.23 2.37 6.37
CA ARG A 57 4.58 1.48 7.47
C ARG A 57 6.07 1.22 7.47
N ILE A 58 6.71 1.28 8.64
CA ILE A 58 8.09 0.83 8.80
C ILE A 58 8.09 -0.69 8.99
N VAL A 59 8.88 -1.39 8.18
CA VAL A 59 9.03 -2.85 8.29
C VAL A 59 9.98 -3.14 9.44
N GLU A 60 9.45 -3.20 10.67
CA GLU A 60 10.26 -3.33 11.90
C GLU A 60 11.23 -4.51 11.89
N LYS A 61 10.91 -5.60 11.19
CA LYS A 61 11.79 -6.78 11.07
C LYS A 61 13.04 -6.54 10.22
N GLN A 62 13.09 -5.44 9.47
CA GLN A 62 14.16 -5.11 8.53
C GLN A 62 14.89 -3.83 8.91
N VAL A 63 14.60 -3.25 10.07
CA VAL A 63 15.32 -2.08 10.58
C VAL A 63 16.72 -2.47 11.05
N GLN A 64 17.65 -1.53 10.96
CA GLN A 64 19.01 -1.67 11.48
C GLN A 64 19.34 -0.45 12.36
N PRO A 65 20.00 -0.62 13.51
CA PRO A 65 20.21 -1.91 14.18
C PRO A 65 18.87 -2.58 14.54
N SER A 66 18.89 -3.90 14.67
CA SER A 66 17.68 -4.68 15.00
C SER A 66 17.26 -4.50 16.46
N GLU A 67 18.23 -4.22 17.33
CA GLU A 67 18.04 -3.90 18.72
C GLU A 67 17.61 -2.44 18.89
N ARG A 68 16.58 -2.19 19.70
CA ARG A 68 16.15 -0.82 20.02
C ARG A 68 17.01 -0.12 21.07
N ILE A 69 17.80 -0.86 21.84
CA ILE A 69 18.67 -0.32 22.88
C ILE A 69 20.11 -0.62 22.49
N ILE A 70 20.84 0.43 22.15
CA ILE A 70 22.24 0.37 21.73
C ILE A 70 23.13 0.84 22.87
N ARG A 71 24.22 0.13 23.09
CA ARG A 71 25.25 0.46 24.08
C ARG A 71 26.62 0.40 23.40
N GLY A 72 27.59 1.13 23.95
CA GLY A 72 28.96 1.12 23.43
C GLY A 72 29.20 1.99 22.20
N TYR A 73 28.27 2.88 21.81
CA TYR A 73 28.59 3.87 20.78
C TYR A 73 29.64 4.85 21.32
N GLY A 74 30.71 5.11 20.57
CA GLY A 74 31.87 5.89 21.03
C GLY A 74 32.93 5.11 21.82
N SER A 75 32.71 3.82 22.10
CA SER A 75 33.73 2.89 22.63
C SER A 75 33.89 1.69 21.70
N ASP A 76 32.89 0.80 21.67
CA ASP A 76 32.87 -0.39 20.83
C ASP A 76 32.59 -0.07 19.34
N PHE A 77 31.84 1.00 19.09
CA PHE A 77 31.42 1.42 17.75
C PHE A 77 31.70 2.90 17.50
N CYS A 78 32.60 3.22 16.57
CA CYS A 78 32.90 4.60 16.17
C CYS A 78 31.99 5.11 15.05
N SER A 79 31.31 4.20 14.35
CA SER A 79 30.26 4.53 13.39
C SER A 79 29.15 3.50 13.51
N MET A 80 27.92 3.94 13.24
CA MET A 80 26.75 3.09 13.26
C MET A 80 25.83 3.50 12.14
N GLU A 81 25.19 2.54 11.47
CA GLU A 81 24.12 2.82 10.53
C GLU A 81 22.79 2.54 11.20
N PHE A 82 21.94 3.56 11.22
CA PHE A 82 20.51 3.42 11.45
C PHE A 82 19.82 3.37 10.09
N SER A 83 19.01 2.35 9.82
CA SER A 83 18.26 2.28 8.58
C SER A 83 16.89 1.63 8.75
N VAL A 84 15.94 2.09 7.94
CA VAL A 84 14.58 1.53 7.86
C VAL A 84 14.21 1.20 6.43
N ILE A 85 13.42 0.13 6.30
CA ILE A 85 12.66 -0.18 5.08
C ILE A 85 11.22 0.27 5.32
N VAL A 86 10.62 0.87 4.30
CA VAL A 86 9.26 1.40 4.37
C VAL A 86 8.39 0.69 3.35
N GLU A 87 7.20 0.30 3.80
CA GLU A 87 6.09 -0.14 2.98
C GLU A 87 5.12 1.02 2.79
N ASP A 88 4.78 1.30 1.54
CA ASP A 88 3.82 2.32 1.16
C ASP A 88 2.82 1.73 0.15
N PRO A 89 1.55 1.54 0.55
CA PRO A 89 0.52 1.05 -0.35
C PRO A 89 0.31 1.94 -1.59
N ASP A 90 0.67 3.22 -1.50
CA ASP A 90 0.49 4.22 -2.55
C ASP A 90 1.79 4.45 -3.32
N VAL A 91 2.14 3.45 -4.13
CA VAL A 91 3.43 3.30 -4.83
C VAL A 91 3.91 4.51 -5.65
N GLY A 92 2.99 5.40 -6.06
CA GLY A 92 3.28 6.62 -6.81
C GLY A 92 3.80 7.79 -5.95
N ASN A 93 3.74 7.68 -4.62
CA ASN A 93 4.11 8.77 -3.72
C ASN A 93 5.62 8.80 -3.46
N THR A 94 6.15 10.01 -3.25
CA THR A 94 7.50 10.15 -2.68
C THR A 94 7.37 10.15 -1.16
N LEU A 95 8.18 9.34 -0.48
CA LEU A 95 8.29 9.41 0.98
C LEU A 95 9.51 10.22 1.39
N THR A 96 9.43 10.83 2.56
CA THR A 96 10.56 11.55 3.17
C THR A 96 10.82 11.00 4.56
N ALA A 97 12.02 10.49 4.81
CA ALA A 97 12.49 10.04 6.11
C ALA A 97 13.32 11.13 6.78
N ASN A 98 12.78 11.69 7.87
CA ASN A 98 13.40 12.74 8.66
C ASN A 98 14.01 12.12 9.92
N TRP A 99 15.31 12.25 10.10
CA TRP A 99 16.06 11.71 11.23
C TRP A 99 16.29 12.79 12.28
N PHE A 100 16.11 12.42 13.53
CA PHE A 100 16.31 13.29 14.68
C PHE A 100 17.11 12.58 15.77
N VAL A 101 18.07 13.28 16.36
CA VAL A 101 18.80 12.86 17.56
C VAL A 101 18.45 13.79 18.72
N ASP A 102 17.73 13.31 19.73
CA ASP A 102 17.26 14.11 20.87
C ASP A 102 16.35 15.28 20.42
N TYR A 103 15.25 14.96 19.73
CA TYR A 103 14.24 15.95 19.41
C TYR A 103 13.49 16.40 20.68
N ASP A 104 13.46 17.71 20.93
CA ASP A 104 12.65 18.32 21.99
C ASP A 104 11.46 19.07 21.36
N PRO A 105 10.20 18.67 21.64
CA PRO A 105 9.02 19.37 21.13
C PRO A 105 8.88 20.82 21.64
N ASN A 106 9.53 21.16 22.75
CA ASN A 106 9.52 22.54 23.28
C ASN A 106 10.56 23.44 22.60
N GLN A 107 11.54 22.84 21.92
CA GLN A 107 12.58 23.53 21.16
C GLN A 107 12.66 22.92 19.75
N PRO A 108 11.60 23.09 18.93
CA PRO A 108 11.51 22.43 17.64
C PRO A 108 12.64 22.87 16.73
N ARG A 109 13.22 21.89 16.04
CA ARG A 109 14.35 22.06 15.13
C ARG A 109 14.15 21.21 13.88
N GLY A 110 14.92 21.52 12.84
CA GLY A 110 14.99 20.69 11.64
C GLY A 110 15.59 19.30 11.93
N ALA A 111 15.32 18.37 11.01
CA ALA A 111 15.91 17.03 11.03
C ALA A 111 17.44 17.11 10.91
N ASP A 112 18.15 16.24 11.62
CA ASP A 112 19.60 16.09 11.51
C ASP A 112 20.00 15.48 10.16
N ARG A 113 19.11 14.66 9.59
CA ARG A 113 19.26 14.11 8.24
C ARG A 113 17.89 13.94 7.59
N VAL A 114 17.81 14.22 6.29
CA VAL A 114 16.63 13.96 5.47
C VAL A 114 17.02 13.01 4.35
N VAL A 115 16.26 11.93 4.18
CA VAL A 115 16.40 11.00 3.06
C VAL A 115 15.10 10.97 2.29
N ARG A 116 15.18 11.16 0.98
CA ARG A 116 14.05 11.06 0.07
C ARG A 116 14.01 9.64 -0.47
N LEU A 117 12.84 9.00 -0.40
CA LEU A 117 12.60 7.69 -0.98
C LEU A 117 11.68 7.88 -2.19
N ASP A 118 12.26 7.70 -3.38
CA ASP A 118 11.54 7.94 -4.63
C ASP A 118 10.45 6.88 -4.88
N PRO A 119 9.36 7.25 -5.57
CA PRO A 119 8.31 6.33 -6.02
C PRO A 119 8.89 5.11 -6.71
N LYS A 120 8.24 3.95 -6.53
CA LYS A 120 8.61 2.73 -7.23
C LYS A 120 7.38 2.10 -7.84
N ASP A 121 7.40 1.98 -9.17
CA ASP A 121 6.28 1.38 -9.90
C ASP A 121 5.97 -0.02 -9.37
N ASP A 122 4.70 -0.25 -9.06
CA ASP A 122 4.08 -1.53 -8.68
C ASP A 122 4.65 -2.24 -7.44
N ASN A 123 5.54 -1.62 -6.64
CA ASN A 123 6.06 -2.23 -5.42
C ASN A 123 5.75 -1.40 -4.16
N VAL A 124 4.99 -2.03 -3.26
CA VAL A 124 4.63 -1.47 -1.96
C VAL A 124 5.87 -1.34 -1.06
N VAL A 125 6.83 -2.26 -1.13
CA VAL A 125 8.05 -2.19 -0.33
C VAL A 125 9.08 -1.34 -1.08
N ARG A 126 9.61 -0.31 -0.43
CA ARG A 126 10.75 0.46 -0.96
C ARG A 126 12.01 -0.39 -0.83
N ASP A 127 12.71 -0.60 -1.96
CA ASP A 127 14.01 -1.30 -1.96
C ASP A 127 15.10 -0.45 -1.30
N GLU A 128 14.98 0.87 -1.43
CA GLU A 128 15.91 1.82 -0.83
C GLU A 128 15.68 1.91 0.67
N ARG A 129 16.78 1.77 1.40
CA ARG A 129 16.82 2.00 2.84
C ARG A 129 16.96 3.50 3.09
N ALA A 130 16.04 4.06 3.86
CA ALA A 130 16.32 5.35 4.48
C ALA A 130 17.38 5.11 5.55
N TYR A 131 18.57 5.69 5.39
CA TYR A 131 19.68 5.47 6.31
C TYR A 131 20.22 6.79 6.91
N PHE A 132 20.72 6.69 8.13
CA PHE A 132 21.45 7.71 8.86
C PHE A 132 22.68 7.06 9.47
N GLN A 133 23.86 7.56 9.11
CA GLN A 133 25.13 6.97 9.50
C GLN A 133 25.97 7.99 10.30
N PRO A 134 25.68 8.15 11.60
CA PRO A 134 26.52 8.95 12.50
C PRO A 134 27.92 8.36 12.60
N ASN A 135 28.90 9.25 12.71
CA ASN A 135 30.29 8.89 12.94
C ASN A 135 30.86 9.74 14.07
N PHE A 136 31.37 9.07 15.09
CA PHE A 136 31.86 9.65 16.34
C PHE A 136 32.97 10.68 16.12
N ASN A 137 33.79 10.48 15.08
CA ASN A 137 34.96 11.32 14.78
C ASN A 137 34.76 12.24 13.58
N SER A 138 33.53 12.38 13.09
CA SER A 138 33.25 13.29 11.99
C SER A 138 33.47 14.74 12.42
N ALA A 139 34.04 15.55 11.53
CA ALA A 139 34.09 17.01 11.69
C ALA A 139 32.69 17.65 11.64
N VAL A 140 31.69 16.91 11.15
CA VAL A 140 30.29 17.30 11.24
C VAL A 140 29.81 17.03 12.66
N PHE A 141 29.36 18.08 13.35
CA PHE A 141 28.79 17.95 14.69
C PHE A 141 27.60 16.99 14.67
N ASP A 142 27.75 15.85 15.34
CA ASP A 142 26.68 14.92 15.61
C ASP A 142 26.36 14.94 17.11
N ARG A 143 25.08 15.05 17.44
CA ARG A 143 24.60 15.08 18.83
C ARG A 143 24.91 13.75 19.53
N LEU A 144 24.95 12.65 18.79
CA LEU A 144 25.35 11.34 19.29
C LEU A 144 26.81 11.28 19.76
N ASN A 145 27.66 12.25 19.42
CA ASN A 145 29.08 12.24 19.83
C ASN A 145 29.28 12.76 21.26
N THR A 146 28.22 13.26 21.90
CA THR A 146 28.26 13.66 23.31
C THR A 146 28.05 12.41 24.17
N PRO A 147 28.85 12.15 25.21
CA PRO A 147 28.59 11.03 26.11
C PRO A 147 27.25 11.21 26.85
N GLY A 148 26.40 10.18 26.86
CA GLY A 148 25.05 10.27 27.43
C GLY A 148 24.07 9.23 26.90
N ASP A 149 22.81 9.36 27.32
CA ASP A 149 21.69 8.61 26.76
C ASP A 149 21.00 9.49 25.72
N HIS A 150 20.80 8.94 24.52
CA HIS A 150 20.26 9.62 23.36
C HIS A 150 19.07 8.87 22.78
N ILE A 151 18.22 9.60 22.06
CA ILE A 151 17.10 9.05 21.30
C ILE A 151 17.34 9.36 19.83
N VAL A 152 17.46 8.31 19.02
CA VAL A 152 17.47 8.42 17.56
C VAL A 152 16.09 8.06 17.06
N GLU A 153 15.43 9.00 16.38
CA GLU A 153 14.12 8.81 15.80
C GLU A 153 14.18 9.02 14.29
N VAL A 154 13.52 8.14 13.53
CA VAL A 154 13.16 8.40 12.14
C VAL A 154 11.65 8.64 12.06
N LEU A 155 11.26 9.74 11.42
CA LEU A 155 9.89 10.09 11.09
C LEU A 155 9.73 10.03 9.58
N VAL A 156 9.01 9.03 9.09
CA VAL A 156 8.69 8.87 7.66
C VAL A 156 7.35 9.52 7.38
N ALA A 157 7.31 10.38 6.36
CA ALA A 157 6.12 11.09 5.90
C ALA A 157 5.87 10.81 4.42
N ASP A 158 4.60 10.71 4.05
CA ASP A 158 4.14 10.63 2.65
C ASP A 158 3.74 11.99 2.06
N SER A 159 3.71 13.03 2.90
CA SER A 159 3.34 14.39 2.53
C SER A 159 4.30 15.42 3.14
N ALA A 160 4.15 16.67 2.73
CA ALA A 160 4.92 17.78 3.30
C ALA A 160 4.60 17.94 4.79
N LEU A 161 5.62 18.21 5.60
CA LEU A 161 5.49 18.44 7.03
C LEU A 161 5.48 19.94 7.35
N VAL A 162 4.60 20.36 8.26
CA VAL A 162 4.74 21.61 9.01
C VAL A 162 5.16 21.24 10.41
N GLY A 163 6.42 21.49 10.74
CA GLY A 163 7.04 20.89 11.92
C GLY A 163 7.13 19.37 11.73
N ARG A 164 6.33 18.62 12.47
CA ARG A 164 6.24 17.15 12.40
C ARG A 164 4.88 16.65 11.92
N ASP A 165 3.96 17.57 11.64
CA ASP A 165 2.58 17.24 11.30
C ASP A 165 2.41 17.16 9.78
N PRO A 166 1.90 16.03 9.24
CA PRO A 166 1.67 15.88 7.82
C PRO A 166 0.56 16.81 7.35
N GLN A 167 0.81 17.52 6.27
CA GLN A 167 -0.17 18.40 5.64
C GLN A 167 -1.00 17.60 4.64
N PRO A 168 -2.33 17.85 4.56
CA PRO A 168 -3.16 17.27 3.53
C PRO A 168 -2.83 17.86 2.16
N THR A 169 -2.96 17.06 1.12
CA THR A 169 -2.82 17.51 -0.28
C THR A 169 -4.20 17.77 -0.86
N VAL A 170 -4.39 18.91 -1.53
CA VAL A 170 -5.67 19.25 -2.18
C VAL A 170 -5.66 18.70 -3.61
N ILE A 171 -6.60 17.79 -3.90
CA ILE A 171 -6.83 17.18 -5.21
C ILE A 171 -8.08 17.80 -5.81
N LYS A 172 -8.01 18.22 -7.08
CA LYS A 172 -9.17 18.68 -7.83
C LYS A 172 -9.90 17.49 -8.45
N LEU A 173 -11.16 17.32 -8.09
CA LEU A 173 -12.02 16.28 -8.64
C LEU A 173 -12.53 16.66 -10.05
N PRO A 174 -12.90 15.68 -10.89
CA PRO A 174 -13.48 15.93 -12.21
C PRO A 174 -14.74 16.82 -12.18
N ASN A 175 -15.48 16.79 -11.07
CA ASN A 175 -16.66 17.62 -10.83
C ASN A 175 -16.32 19.08 -10.42
N GLY A 176 -15.04 19.44 -10.35
CA GLY A 176 -14.56 20.77 -9.97
C GLY A 176 -14.51 21.04 -8.46
N GLN A 177 -14.85 20.07 -7.61
CA GLN A 177 -14.71 20.18 -6.16
C GLN A 177 -13.28 19.89 -5.71
N ASP A 178 -12.88 20.52 -4.60
CA ASP A 178 -11.62 20.23 -3.95
C ASP A 178 -11.80 19.10 -2.92
N PHE A 179 -10.91 18.12 -2.96
CA PHE A 179 -10.83 17.04 -1.99
C PHE A 179 -9.50 17.12 -1.24
N ALA A 180 -9.55 17.08 0.09
CA ALA A 180 -8.35 17.04 0.92
C ALA A 180 -7.96 15.59 1.19
N ASP A 181 -6.85 15.17 0.58
CA ASP A 181 -6.25 13.86 0.78
C ASP A 181 -5.30 13.93 2.00
N PRO A 182 -5.55 13.16 3.07
CA PRO A 182 -4.75 13.26 4.29
C PRO A 182 -3.32 12.81 4.04
N GLY A 183 -2.36 13.50 4.67
CA GLY A 183 -1.01 12.99 4.83
C GLY A 183 -0.87 12.15 6.09
N TYR A 184 0.11 11.26 6.10
CA TYR A 184 0.41 10.35 7.19
C TYR A 184 1.90 10.39 7.56
N THR A 185 2.15 10.07 8.82
CA THR A 185 3.50 9.85 9.33
C THR A 185 3.57 8.56 10.14
N VAL A 186 4.75 7.96 10.13
CA VAL A 186 5.11 6.81 10.97
C VAL A 186 6.50 7.03 11.52
N SER A 187 6.76 6.64 12.77
CA SER A 187 8.08 6.78 13.37
C SER A 187 8.63 5.48 13.96
N TYR A 188 9.95 5.40 14.05
CA TYR A 188 10.69 4.35 14.73
C TYR A 188 11.81 4.96 15.55
N VAL A 189 12.07 4.37 16.73
CA VAL A 189 12.95 4.96 17.75
C VAL A 189 13.96 3.93 18.26
N TRP A 190 15.21 4.36 18.35
CA TRP A 190 16.31 3.71 19.08
C TRP A 190 16.73 4.54 20.28
N PHE A 191 17.10 3.86 21.35
CA PHE A 191 17.76 4.43 22.52
C PHE A 191 19.25 4.10 22.44
N VAL A 192 20.11 5.10 22.43
CA VAL A 192 21.55 4.93 22.23
C VAL A 192 22.28 5.47 23.44
N ARG A 193 23.12 4.63 24.06
CA ARG A 193 24.06 5.08 25.08
C ARG A 193 25.42 5.34 24.44
N THR A 194 25.80 6.60 24.41
CA THR A 194 27.12 7.05 23.98
C THR A 194 28.08 7.07 25.15
N GLU A 195 29.24 6.46 24.98
CA GLU A 195 30.33 6.43 25.94
C GLU A 195 31.41 7.47 25.59
N ALA A 196 32.25 7.80 26.57
CA ALA A 196 33.31 8.79 26.38
C ALA A 196 34.46 8.24 25.54
N GLY A 197 34.25 8.11 24.22
CA GLY A 197 35.20 8.27 23.11
C GLY A 197 36.58 7.60 23.10
N ARG A 198 37.02 6.89 24.16
CA ARG A 198 38.44 6.59 24.41
C ARG A 198 39.09 5.76 23.30
N GLU A 199 38.32 4.97 22.58
CA GLU A 199 38.80 4.09 21.49
C GLU A 199 38.51 4.65 20.10
N CYS A 200 37.67 5.67 20.01
CA CYS A 200 37.32 6.31 18.74
C CYS A 200 38.16 7.57 18.49
N LEU A 201 38.68 8.26 19.52
CA LEU A 201 39.48 9.48 19.37
C LEU A 201 40.83 9.29 18.68
#